data_AF-A0A1J5PLU0-F1
#
_entry.id   AF-A0A1J5PLU0-F1
#
_cell.length_a   1.000
_cell.length_b   1.000
_cell.length_c   1.000
_cell.angle_alpha   90.00
_cell.angle_beta   90.00
_cell.angle_gamma   90.00
#
_symmetry.space_group_name_H-M   'P 1'
#
loop_
_entity.id
_entity.type
_entity.pdbx_description
1 polymer ?
#
loop_
_entity_poly.entity_id
_entity_poly.type
_entity_poly.pdbx_seq_one_letter_code
_entity_poly.pdbx_strand_id
1 'polypeptide(L)' 'MFDRFYRRENAPAGGSGLGLAIVRSVAERSGARVELDTAPLGGLRVRVLFPALPTDHPAPPAFRPG' A
#
# COMPACT_ATOMS: atom_id res chain seq x y z
N MET A 1 -20.24 5.29 -5.69
CA MET A 1 -19.36 5.73 -6.79
C MET A 1 -17.93 5.46 -6.33
N PHE A 2 -17.29 4.39 -6.80
CA PHE A 2 -15.96 3.95 -6.33
C PHE A 2 -14.87 4.60 -7.19
N ASP A 3 -14.06 5.46 -6.58
CA ASP A 3 -12.88 6.08 -7.20
C ASP A 3 -11.77 5.02 -7.37
N ARG A 4 -11.87 4.21 -8.45
CA ARG A 4 -10.90 3.15 -8.79
C ARG A 4 -9.77 3.66 -9.69
N PHE A 5 -9.68 4.96 -9.94
CA PHE A 5 -8.76 5.50 -10.93
C PHE A 5 -8.00 6.72 -10.45
N TYR A 6 -7.55 6.73 -9.20
CA TYR A 6 -6.53 7.69 -8.79
C TYR A 6 -5.16 7.31 -9.37
N ARG A 7 -5.03 7.47 -10.69
CA ARG A 7 -3.77 7.75 -11.34
C ARG A 7 -3.48 9.20 -10.94
N ARG A 8 -2.65 9.44 -9.91
CA ARG A 8 -2.13 10.80 -9.68
C ARG A 8 -1.49 11.25 -10.98
N GLU A 9 -2.03 12.32 -11.55
CA GLU A 9 -1.73 12.86 -12.88
C GLU A 9 -0.28 13.37 -13.03
N ASN A 10 0.57 13.18 -12.00
CA ASN A 10 1.93 13.69 -11.93
C ASN A 10 2.95 12.66 -11.40
N ALA A 11 2.65 11.36 -11.41
CA ALA A 11 3.67 10.36 -11.09
C ALA A 11 4.58 10.15 -12.33
N PRO A 12 5.88 10.48 -12.27
CA PRO A 12 6.77 10.29 -13.41
C PRO A 12 6.79 8.82 -13.79
N ALA A 13 6.63 8.55 -15.09
CA ALA A 13 6.92 7.24 -15.66
C ALA A 13 8.43 6.98 -15.55
N GLY A 14 8.89 6.48 -14.41
CA GLY A 14 10.31 6.33 -14.13
C GLY A 14 10.60 5.28 -13.08
N GLY A 15 10.66 4.02 -13.52
CA GLY A 15 11.21 2.89 -12.74
C GLY A 15 10.32 1.63 -12.75
N SER A 16 10.77 0.58 -13.46
CA SER A 16 10.29 -0.82 -13.38
C SER A 16 8.92 -1.17 -13.99
N GLY A 17 8.75 -1.00 -15.30
CA GLY A 17 7.51 -1.33 -16.04
C GLY A 17 7.03 -2.80 -15.91
N LEU A 18 7.91 -3.74 -15.60
CA LEU A 18 7.54 -5.14 -15.36
C LEU A 18 7.35 -5.46 -13.87
N GLY A 19 8.26 -5.00 -13.00
CA GLY A 19 8.21 -5.33 -11.57
C GLY A 19 6.99 -4.74 -10.88
N LEU A 20 6.66 -3.48 -11.17
CA LEU A 20 5.44 -2.85 -10.61
C LEU A 20 4.16 -3.41 -11.23
N ALA A 21 4.20 -3.88 -12.47
CA ALA A 21 3.05 -4.56 -13.08
C ALA A 21 2.75 -5.90 -12.39
N ILE A 22 3.79 -6.66 -12.00
CA ILE A 22 3.64 -7.88 -11.20
C ILE A 22 3.10 -7.55 -9.81
N VAL A 23 3.70 -6.58 -9.11
CA VAL A 23 3.24 -6.15 -7.77
C VAL A 23 1.78 -5.71 -7.80
N ARG A 24 1.37 -4.94 -8.82
CA ARG A 24 -0.03 -4.54 -9.01
C ARG A 24 -0.93 -5.75 -9.22
N SER A 25 -0.53 -6.69 -10.08
CA SER A 25 -1.32 -7.90 -10.36
C SER A 25 -1.50 -8.77 -9.13
N VAL A 26 -0.47 -8.90 -8.29
CA VAL A 26 -0.54 -9.63 -7.02
C VAL A 26 -1.43 -8.89 -6.03
N ALA A 27 -1.25 -7.58 -5.87
CA ALA A 27 -2.05 -6.77 -4.95
C ALA A 27 -3.55 -6.82 -5.28
N GLU A 28 -3.92 -6.70 -6.55
CA GLU A 28 -5.33 -6.81 -6.99
C GLU A 28 -5.93 -8.18 -6.64
N ARG A 29 -5.17 -9.27 -6.82
CA ARG A 29 -5.60 -10.62 -6.45
C ARG A 29 -5.75 -10.81 -4.94
N SER A 30 -4.94 -10.10 -4.15
CA SER A 30 -5.00 -10.12 -2.68
C SER A 30 -6.00 -9.12 -2.09
N GLY A 31 -6.74 -8.37 -2.91
CA GLY A 31 -7.61 -7.28 -2.45
C GLY A 31 -6.85 -6.09 -1.83
N ALA A 32 -5.54 -6.02 -2.07
CA ALA A 32 -4.66 -4.98 -1.56
C ALA A 32 -4.57 -3.79 -2.54
N ARG A 33 -4.24 -2.61 -2.01
CA ARG A 33 -4.00 -1.37 -2.77
C ARG A 33 -2.50 -1.05 -2.77
N VAL A 34 -1.97 -0.58 -3.90
CA VAL A 34 -0.58 -0.10 -4.01
C VAL A 34 -0.57 1.41 -4.21
N GLU A 35 0.24 2.13 -3.44
CA GLU A 35 0.44 3.57 -3.55
C GLU A 35 1.92 3.89 -3.80
N LEU A 36 2.18 4.81 -4.71
CA LEU A 36 3.52 5.29 -5.08
C LEU A 36 3.59 6.78 -4.78
N ASP A 37 4.60 7.19 -4.02
CA ASP A 37 4.82 8.60 -3.66
C ASP A 37 6.33 8.88 -3.55
N THR A 38 6.69 10.14 -3.34
CA THR A 38 8.08 10.53 -3.11
C THR A 38 8.44 10.31 -1.65
N ALA A 39 9.61 9.74 -1.37
CA ALA A 39 10.06 9.59 0.00
C ALA A 39 10.56 10.96 0.55
N PRO A 40 10.32 11.29 1.83
CA PRO A 40 10.82 12.51 2.49
C PRO A 40 12.34 12.68 2.43
N LEU A 41 13.07 11.57 2.30
CA LEU A 41 14.52 11.55 2.17
C LEU A 41 15.00 11.52 0.71
N GLY A 42 14.08 11.68 -0.26
CA GLY A 42 14.33 11.52 -1.69
C GLY A 42 14.11 10.09 -2.18
N GLY A 43 13.82 9.94 -3.48
CA GLY A 43 13.56 8.65 -4.12
C GLY A 43 12.08 8.21 -4.07
N LEU A 44 11.85 6.92 -4.34
CA LEU A 44 10.50 6.33 -4.46
C LEU A 44 10.08 5.67 -3.14
N ARG A 45 8.88 6.03 -2.66
CA ARG A 45 8.18 5.34 -1.60
C ARG A 45 7.05 4.50 -2.19
N VAL A 46 7.05 3.21 -1.90
CA VAL A 46 5.97 2.27 -2.28
C VAL A 46 5.25 1.80 -1.02
N ARG A 47 3.93 1.86 -1.00
CA ARG A 47 3.09 1.34 0.08
C ARG A 47 2.12 0.30 -0.47
N VAL A 48 1.99 -0.83 0.23
CA VAL A 48 1.01 -1.88 -0.08
C VAL A 48 0.07 -2.00 1.12
N LEU A 49 -1.20 -1.70 0.91
CA LEU A 49 -2.23 -1.68 1.94
C LEU A 49 -3.13 -2.90 1.78
N PHE A 50 -3.17 -3.75 2.79
CA PHE A 50 -4.06 -4.92 2.83
C PHE A 50 -5.34 -4.58 3.61
N PRO A 51 -6.47 -5.19 3.26
CA PRO A 51 -7.67 -5.08 4.08
C PRO A 51 -7.38 -5.64 5.47
N ALA A 52 -7.79 -4.92 6.50
CA ALA A 52 -7.72 -5.43 7.86
C ALA A 52 -8.63 -6.65 7.98
N LEU A 53 -8.08 -7.77 8.44
CA LEU A 53 -8.90 -8.88 8.87
C LEU A 53 -9.65 -8.44 10.14
N PRO A 54 -10.95 -8.80 10.27
CA PRO A 54 -11.66 -8.66 11.53
C PRO A 54 -10.82 -9.29 12.62
N THR A 55 -10.37 -8.47 13.57
CA THR A 55 -9.54 -8.94 14.67
C THR A 55 -10.48 -9.52 15.71
N ASP A 56 -10.84 -10.79 15.57
CA ASP A 56 -11.52 -11.56 16.63
C ASP A 56 -10.52 -12.07 17.68
N HIS A 57 -9.50 -11.25 17.97
CA HIS A 57 -8.57 -11.52 19.05
C HIS A 57 -8.63 -10.35 20.02
N PRO A 58 -8.92 -10.58 21.31
CA PRO A 58 -8.92 -9.53 22.31
C PRO A 58 -7.54 -8.84 22.28
N ALA A 59 -7.56 -7.51 22.35
CA ALA A 59 -6.33 -6.71 22.35
C ALA A 59 -5.36 -7.27 23.40
N PRO A 60 -4.07 -7.47 23.07
CA PRO A 60 -3.10 -7.96 24.04
C PRO A 60 -3.09 -7.01 25.25
N PRO A 61 -2.96 -7.54 26.48
CA PRO A 61 -3.01 -6.73 27.69
C PRO A 61 -1.98 -5.61 27.59
N ALA A 62 -2.42 -4.37 27.81
CA ALA A 62 -1.56 -3.20 27.78
C ALA A 62 -0.41 -3.40 28.79
N PHE A 63 0.84 -3.36 28.30
CA PHE A 63 2.01 -3.37 29.15
C PHE A 63 1.98 -2.12 30.04
N ARG A 64 1.85 -2.31 31.35
CA ARG A 64 1.94 -1.24 32.36
C ARG A 64 3.35 -1.25 32.95
N PRO A 65 4.20 -0.24 32.66
CA PRO A 65 5.42 -0.05 33.43
C PRO A 65 5.03 0.40 34.86
N GLY A 66 5.66 -0.22 35.85
CA GLY A 66 5.52 0.12 37.28
C GLY A 66 6.38 1.29 37.71
#